data_AF-A0A081QQ66-F1
#
_entry.id   AF-A0A081QQ66-F1
#
_cell.length_a   1.000
_cell.length_b   1.000
_cell.length_c   1.000
_cell.angle_alpha   90.00
_cell.angle_beta   90.00
_cell.angle_gamma   90.00
#
_symmetry.space_group_name_H-M   'P 1'
#
loop_
_entity.id
_entity.type
_entity.pdbx_description
1 polymer ?
#
loop_
_entity_poly.entity_id
_entity_poly.type
_entity_poly.pdbx_seq_one_letter_code
_entity_poly.pdbx_strand_id
1 'polypeptide(L)'
;MENKMKKNVEKVFEGYIEKIFGKDCLKDIEPLYKKVIENRDNNVKCGTYGDDPATIELILYLRHKMRENKLISSEPISNYLKAKPITKKDYEKLLENFLENDGKDRSWLTEEYKKRFPCSYESEPESHKKPYTDDGWNYFEYLNQNNQNYNYDIEWFYVGKNEVGHIYYNELDHYLTYLLGSIRLNKENDRIQKGKNIKEDLKKID
;
A
#
# COMPACT_ATOMS: atom_id res chain seq x y z
N MET A 1 -0.35 -30.00 10.25
CA MET A 1 0.33 -28.70 10.22
C MET A 1 0.79 -28.42 11.62
N GLU A 2 2.10 -28.39 11.86
CA GLU A 2 2.65 -27.89 13.13
C GLU A 2 2.14 -26.46 13.34
N ASN A 3 1.74 -26.13 14.58
CA ASN A 3 1.44 -24.75 14.98
C ASN A 3 2.73 -23.94 14.91
N LYS A 4 3.08 -23.44 13.72
CA LYS A 4 4.16 -22.47 13.54
C LYS A 4 3.82 -21.26 14.42
N MET A 5 4.72 -20.93 15.34
CA MET A 5 4.56 -19.77 16.20
C MET A 5 4.45 -18.51 15.33
N LYS A 6 3.38 -17.71 15.53
CA LYS A 6 3.22 -16.44 14.81
C LYS A 6 4.42 -15.53 15.06
N LYS A 7 5.03 -15.06 13.98
CA LYS A 7 6.15 -14.11 14.01
C LYS A 7 5.70 -12.75 14.51
N ASN A 8 6.65 -11.94 14.95
CA ASN A 8 6.33 -10.59 15.43
C ASN A 8 5.66 -9.73 14.35
N VAL A 9 6.16 -9.78 13.10
CA VAL A 9 5.56 -9.02 11.98
C VAL A 9 4.09 -9.39 11.71
N GLU A 10 3.71 -10.65 11.90
CA GLU A 10 2.33 -11.11 11.71
C GLU A 10 1.42 -10.54 12.81
N LYS A 11 1.86 -10.56 14.06
CA LYS A 11 1.13 -9.96 15.19
C LYS A 11 0.96 -8.45 15.02
N VAL A 12 2.00 -7.77 14.56
CA VAL A 12 1.99 -6.34 14.27
C VAL A 12 0.98 -6.02 13.16
N PHE A 13 1.00 -6.78 12.07
CA PHE A 13 0.06 -6.61 10.97
C PHE A 13 -1.40 -6.81 11.41
N GLU A 14 -1.71 -7.95 12.05
CA GLU A 14 -3.07 -8.24 12.53
C GLU A 14 -3.58 -7.18 13.51
N GLY A 15 -2.72 -6.76 14.46
CA GLY A 15 -3.06 -5.72 15.43
C GLY A 15 -3.33 -4.37 14.78
N TYR A 16 -2.60 -4.00 13.73
CA TYR A 16 -2.88 -2.76 13.00
C TYR A 16 -4.11 -2.86 12.10
N ILE A 17 -4.36 -3.98 11.43
CA ILE A 17 -5.61 -4.17 10.69
C ILE A 17 -6.82 -4.00 11.61
N GLU A 18 -6.78 -4.61 12.80
CA GLU A 18 -7.83 -4.48 13.80
C GLU A 18 -8.01 -3.02 14.27
N LYS A 19 -6.92 -2.30 14.56
CA LYS A 19 -6.99 -0.89 14.98
C LYS A 19 -7.48 0.05 13.87
N ILE A 20 -7.08 -0.21 12.63
CA ILE A 20 -7.38 0.69 11.51
C ILE A 20 -8.82 0.47 11.03
N PHE A 21 -9.22 -0.79 10.86
CA PHE A 21 -10.46 -1.19 10.17
C PHE A 21 -11.45 -1.96 11.05
N GLY A 22 -11.08 -2.31 12.28
CA GLY A 22 -11.90 -3.09 13.21
C GLY A 22 -11.71 -4.60 13.11
N LYS A 23 -12.19 -5.32 14.13
CA LYS A 23 -12.10 -6.80 14.23
C LYS A 23 -12.76 -7.54 13.09
N ASP A 24 -13.83 -7.00 12.53
CA ASP A 24 -14.56 -7.66 11.46
C ASP A 24 -13.77 -7.63 10.15
N CYS A 25 -13.02 -6.55 9.88
CA CYS A 25 -12.11 -6.52 8.73
C CYS A 25 -11.03 -7.60 8.82
N LEU A 26 -10.53 -7.93 10.03
CA LEU A 26 -9.54 -8.99 10.20
C LEU A 26 -10.10 -10.37 9.81
N LYS A 27 -11.37 -10.64 10.14
CA LYS A 27 -12.08 -11.86 9.69
C LYS A 27 -12.32 -11.84 8.19
N ASP A 28 -12.69 -10.69 7.63
CA ASP A 28 -12.97 -10.54 6.21
C ASP A 28 -11.72 -10.84 5.35
N ILE A 29 -10.54 -10.42 5.81
CA ILE A 29 -9.27 -10.67 5.08
C ILE A 29 -8.66 -12.04 5.38
N GLU A 30 -9.15 -12.79 6.37
CA GLU A 30 -8.55 -14.05 6.82
C GLU A 30 -8.29 -15.04 5.67
N PRO A 31 -9.24 -15.26 4.72
CA PRO A 31 -8.99 -16.17 3.60
C PRO A 31 -7.85 -15.71 2.69
N LEU A 32 -7.74 -14.40 2.42
CA LEU A 32 -6.68 -13.82 1.59
C LEU A 32 -5.33 -13.90 2.32
N TYR A 33 -5.33 -13.54 3.60
CA TYR A 33 -4.13 -13.60 4.44
C TYR A 33 -3.59 -15.03 4.55
N LYS A 34 -4.46 -16.02 4.73
CA LYS A 34 -4.06 -17.43 4.78
C LYS A 34 -3.37 -17.88 3.48
N LYS A 35 -3.85 -17.45 2.31
CA LYS A 35 -3.18 -17.74 1.02
C LYS A 35 -1.75 -17.17 0.97
N VAL A 36 -1.54 -15.95 1.48
CA VAL A 36 -0.20 -15.34 1.57
C VAL A 36 0.75 -16.18 2.44
N ILE A 37 0.24 -16.67 3.57
CA ILE A 37 0.99 -17.54 4.48
C ILE A 37 1.30 -18.91 3.85
N GLU A 38 0.34 -19.51 3.15
CA GLU A 38 0.52 -20.77 2.42
C GLU A 38 1.55 -20.61 1.30
N ASN A 39 1.49 -19.53 0.52
CA ASN A 39 2.47 -19.25 -0.53
C ASN A 39 3.89 -19.08 0.03
N ARG A 40 4.03 -18.39 1.16
CA ARG A 40 5.29 -18.27 1.89
C ARG A 40 5.81 -19.64 2.32
N ASP A 41 4.98 -20.42 2.99
CA ASP A 41 5.40 -21.69 3.60
C ASP A 41 5.70 -22.77 2.55
N ASN A 42 5.04 -22.71 1.39
CA ASN A 42 5.32 -23.56 0.23
C ASN A 42 6.42 -23.00 -0.69
N ASN A 43 7.04 -21.88 -0.34
CA ASN A 43 8.09 -21.22 -1.11
C ASN A 43 7.67 -20.97 -2.58
N VAL A 44 6.41 -20.59 -2.80
CA VAL A 44 5.92 -20.16 -4.10
C VAL A 44 6.78 -19.00 -4.59
N LYS A 45 7.09 -18.95 -5.89
CA LYS A 45 7.90 -17.87 -6.45
C LYS A 45 7.14 -16.54 -6.31
N CYS A 46 7.83 -15.51 -5.82
CA CYS A 46 7.34 -14.13 -5.76
C CYS A 46 8.40 -13.17 -6.31
N GLY A 47 8.01 -11.93 -6.57
CA GLY A 47 8.94 -10.85 -6.92
C GLY A 47 9.80 -10.41 -5.73
N THR A 48 10.69 -9.45 -5.98
CA THR A 48 11.75 -9.01 -5.05
C THR A 48 11.20 -8.53 -3.72
N TYR A 49 10.00 -7.93 -3.72
CA TYR A 49 9.40 -7.33 -2.53
C TYR A 49 8.28 -8.19 -1.94
N GLY A 50 8.14 -9.44 -2.40
CA GLY A 50 7.08 -10.35 -1.98
C GLY A 50 5.81 -10.21 -2.81
N ASP A 51 5.87 -9.55 -3.96
CA ASP A 51 4.75 -9.44 -4.89
C ASP A 51 4.49 -10.79 -5.57
N ASP A 52 3.37 -11.41 -5.18
CA ASP A 52 2.75 -12.53 -5.88
C ASP A 52 1.24 -12.30 -5.96
N PRO A 53 0.49 -13.08 -6.77
CA PRO A 53 -0.95 -12.85 -6.94
C PRO A 53 -1.76 -12.80 -5.63
N ALA A 54 -1.45 -13.62 -4.63
CA ALA A 54 -2.18 -13.62 -3.36
C ALA A 54 -1.86 -12.38 -2.52
N THR A 55 -0.60 -11.95 -2.54
CA THR A 55 -0.15 -10.76 -1.80
C THR A 55 -0.68 -9.48 -2.46
N ILE A 56 -0.72 -9.44 -3.79
CA ILE A 56 -1.35 -8.38 -4.58
C ILE A 56 -2.85 -8.31 -4.30
N GLU A 57 -3.57 -9.43 -4.35
CA GLU A 57 -5.00 -9.48 -4.05
C GLU A 57 -5.31 -8.90 -2.67
N LEU A 58 -4.51 -9.24 -1.65
CA LEU A 58 -4.69 -8.73 -0.30
C LEU A 58 -4.42 -7.23 -0.18
N ILE A 59 -3.33 -6.69 -0.76
CA ILE A 59 -3.06 -5.24 -0.66
C ILE A 59 -4.12 -4.41 -1.41
N LEU A 60 -4.61 -4.89 -2.56
CA LEU A 60 -5.68 -4.20 -3.29
C LEU A 60 -6.99 -4.19 -2.49
N TYR A 61 -7.31 -5.30 -1.81
CA TYR A 61 -8.45 -5.33 -0.90
C TYR A 61 -8.28 -4.34 0.26
N LEU A 62 -7.10 -4.25 0.87
CA LEU A 62 -6.84 -3.29 1.95
C LEU A 62 -6.95 -1.85 1.46
N ARG A 63 -6.46 -1.53 0.26
CA ARG A 63 -6.62 -0.20 -0.36
C ARG A 63 -8.09 0.14 -0.61
N HIS A 64 -8.89 -0.84 -1.04
CA HIS A 64 -10.33 -0.69 -1.12
C HIS A 64 -10.94 -0.32 0.25
N LYS A 65 -10.56 -1.03 1.32
CA LYS A 65 -10.98 -0.70 2.70
C LYS A 65 -10.49 0.67 3.17
N MET A 66 -9.28 1.06 2.82
CA MET A 66 -8.76 2.41 3.09
C MET A 66 -9.64 3.47 2.42
N ARG A 67 -10.08 3.24 1.18
CA ARG A 67 -10.96 4.15 0.46
C ARG A 67 -12.35 4.23 1.09
N GLU A 68 -12.96 3.11 1.47
CA GLU A 68 -14.24 3.07 2.20
C GLU A 68 -14.17 3.86 3.52
N ASN A 69 -13.03 3.78 4.21
CA ASN A 69 -12.77 4.51 5.46
C ASN A 69 -12.26 5.94 5.23
N LYS A 70 -12.25 6.42 3.98
CA LYS A 70 -11.75 7.74 3.58
C LYS A 70 -10.31 8.00 4.03
N LEU A 71 -9.48 6.97 4.14
CA LEU A 71 -8.05 7.08 4.52
C LEU A 71 -7.14 7.39 3.33
N ILE A 72 -7.62 7.17 2.11
CA ILE A 72 -6.92 7.49 0.85
C ILE A 72 -7.87 8.24 -0.07
N SER A 73 -7.31 8.87 -1.10
CA SER A 73 -8.10 9.57 -2.10
C SER A 73 -9.01 8.61 -2.89
N SER A 74 -10.21 9.08 -3.21
CA SER A 74 -11.11 8.48 -4.20
C SER A 74 -10.98 9.12 -5.57
N GLU A 75 -10.14 10.14 -5.70
CA GLU A 75 -9.94 10.89 -6.95
C GLU A 75 -8.90 10.20 -7.83
N PRO A 76 -9.11 10.21 -9.16
CA PRO A 76 -8.11 9.78 -10.13
C PRO A 76 -6.79 10.54 -9.95
N ILE A 77 -5.66 9.84 -10.08
CA ILE A 77 -4.33 10.46 -9.96
C ILE A 77 -4.14 11.58 -11.00
N SER A 78 -4.77 11.46 -12.17
CA SER A 78 -4.72 12.49 -13.22
C SER A 78 -5.30 13.85 -12.80
N ASN A 79 -6.20 13.91 -11.80
CA ASN A 79 -6.69 15.17 -11.24
C ASN A 79 -5.57 15.94 -10.52
N TYR A 80 -4.69 15.22 -9.83
CA TYR A 80 -3.55 15.76 -9.09
C TYR A 80 -2.37 16.07 -10.01
N LEU A 81 -2.08 15.16 -10.93
CA LEU A 81 -1.03 15.36 -11.94
C LEU A 81 -1.41 16.43 -12.98
N LYS A 82 -2.70 16.82 -13.04
CA LYS A 82 -3.29 17.74 -14.03
C LYS A 82 -3.10 17.27 -15.47
N ALA A 83 -2.80 15.98 -15.66
CA ALA A 83 -2.57 15.33 -16.94
C ALA A 83 -2.67 13.81 -16.79
N LYS A 84 -3.03 13.13 -17.89
CA LYS A 84 -2.89 11.68 -17.99
C LYS A 84 -1.49 11.34 -18.53
N PRO A 85 -0.64 10.64 -17.76
CA PRO A 85 0.69 10.26 -18.24
C PRO A 85 0.55 9.30 -19.43
N ILE A 86 1.30 9.55 -20.51
CA ILE A 86 1.32 8.67 -21.69
C ILE A 86 2.44 7.63 -21.56
N THR A 87 3.52 7.97 -20.87
CA THR A 87 4.67 7.09 -20.64
C THR A 87 5.12 7.11 -19.16
N LYS A 88 5.89 6.09 -18.73
CA LYS A 88 6.52 6.06 -17.40
C LYS A 88 7.38 7.30 -17.12
N LYS A 89 8.06 7.83 -18.14
CA LYS A 89 8.86 9.06 -18.01
C LYS A 89 7.99 10.30 -17.81
N ASP A 90 6.85 10.39 -18.51
CA ASP A 90 5.88 11.47 -18.30
C ASP A 90 5.32 11.41 -16.89
N TYR A 91 5.03 10.20 -16.40
CA TYR A 91 4.57 9.97 -15.06
C TYR A 91 5.56 10.46 -14.00
N GLU A 92 6.84 10.07 -14.11
CA GLU A 92 7.89 10.52 -13.18
C GLU A 92 7.98 12.05 -13.13
N LYS A 93 7.92 12.73 -14.28
CA LYS A 93 7.98 14.19 -14.35
C LYS A 93 6.73 14.85 -13.76
N LEU A 94 5.54 14.34 -14.09
CA LEU A 94 4.29 14.85 -13.55
C LEU A 94 4.24 14.66 -12.02
N LEU A 95 4.72 13.52 -11.53
CA LEU A 95 4.78 13.22 -10.11
C LEU A 95 5.74 14.15 -9.36
N GLU A 96 6.94 14.39 -9.89
CA GLU A 96 7.88 15.36 -9.31
C GLU A 96 7.25 16.75 -9.19
N ASN A 97 6.61 17.23 -10.27
CA ASN A 97 5.91 18.52 -10.25
C ASN A 97 4.75 18.54 -9.25
N PHE A 98 3.99 17.45 -9.13
CA PHE A 98 2.91 17.31 -8.16
C PHE A 98 3.45 17.40 -6.72
N LEU A 99 4.50 16.64 -6.39
CA LEU A 99 5.08 16.63 -5.06
C LEU A 99 5.72 17.98 -4.69
N GLU A 100 6.30 18.71 -5.66
CA GLU A 100 6.87 20.04 -5.41
C GLU A 100 5.81 21.13 -5.16
N ASN A 101 4.69 21.07 -5.88
CA ASN A 101 3.67 22.11 -5.85
C ASN A 101 2.53 21.78 -4.89
N ASP A 102 1.89 20.62 -5.07
CA ASP A 102 0.72 20.19 -4.30
C ASP A 102 1.14 19.49 -3.00
N GLY A 103 2.40 19.04 -2.89
CA GLY A 103 3.01 18.59 -1.62
C GLY A 103 2.87 19.60 -0.48
N LYS A 104 2.88 20.91 -0.78
CA LYS A 104 2.75 21.96 0.26
C LYS A 104 1.37 21.98 0.90
N ASP A 105 0.34 21.75 0.11
CA ASP A 105 -1.06 21.81 0.54
C ASP A 105 -1.64 20.43 0.86
N ARG A 106 -0.91 19.36 0.54
CA ARG A 106 -1.29 17.95 0.80
C ARG A 106 -2.67 17.61 0.25
N SER A 107 -2.97 18.16 -0.93
CA SER A 107 -4.32 18.19 -1.53
C SER A 107 -4.92 16.82 -1.83
N TRP A 108 -4.12 15.76 -1.84
CA TRP A 108 -4.55 14.37 -2.04
C TRP A 108 -4.87 13.63 -0.74
N LEU A 109 -4.42 14.14 0.40
CA LEU A 109 -4.68 13.55 1.70
C LEU A 109 -6.08 13.95 2.18
N THR A 110 -6.78 13.00 2.79
CA THR A 110 -8.13 13.22 3.28
C THR A 110 -8.13 13.84 4.68
N GLU A 111 -9.23 14.51 5.04
CA GLU A 111 -9.43 15.01 6.40
C GLU A 111 -9.48 13.87 7.45
N GLU A 112 -10.00 12.70 7.07
CA GLU A 112 -10.02 11.55 7.97
C GLU A 112 -8.59 11.01 8.21
N TYR A 113 -7.75 10.98 7.16
CA TYR A 113 -6.35 10.62 7.30
C TYR A 113 -5.61 11.60 8.23
N LYS A 114 -5.80 12.91 8.02
CA LYS A 114 -5.24 13.96 8.88
C LYS A 114 -5.64 13.80 10.35
N LYS A 115 -6.92 13.49 10.59
CA LYS A 115 -7.47 13.32 11.94
C LYS A 115 -6.91 12.08 12.64
N ARG A 116 -6.81 10.95 11.93
CA ARG A 116 -6.39 9.66 12.51
C ARG A 116 -4.87 9.48 12.56
N PHE A 117 -4.14 10.09 11.63
CA PHE A 117 -2.69 9.96 11.46
C PHE A 117 -2.01 11.34 11.33
N PRO A 118 -2.09 12.20 12.36
CA PRO A 118 -1.60 13.57 12.26
C PRO A 118 -0.07 13.65 12.12
N CYS A 119 0.70 12.75 12.73
CA CYS A 119 2.16 12.75 12.57
C CYS A 119 2.56 12.37 11.15
N SER A 120 1.91 11.34 10.58
CA SER A 120 2.14 10.97 9.17
C SER A 120 1.72 12.05 8.21
N TYR A 121 0.51 12.60 8.37
CA TYR A 121 -0.03 13.67 7.54
C TYR A 121 0.94 14.84 7.41
N GLU A 122 1.52 15.30 8.53
CA GLU A 122 2.48 16.41 8.51
C GLU A 122 3.77 16.07 7.76
N SER A 123 4.17 14.80 7.76
CA SER A 123 5.41 14.32 7.14
C SER A 123 5.30 13.94 5.66
N GLU A 124 4.08 13.76 5.13
CA GLU A 124 3.87 13.23 3.78
C GLU A 124 4.65 13.94 2.66
N PRO A 125 4.76 15.28 2.64
CA PRO A 125 5.46 15.98 1.55
C PRO A 125 6.95 15.61 1.47
N GLU A 126 7.56 15.27 2.61
CA GLU A 126 8.95 14.81 2.65
C GLU A 126 9.04 13.30 2.48
N SER A 127 8.10 12.55 3.05
CA SER A 127 8.04 11.10 2.98
C SER A 127 7.70 10.57 1.59
N HIS A 128 7.04 11.35 0.73
CA HIS A 128 6.71 11.00 -0.67
C HIS A 128 7.83 11.34 -1.66
N LYS A 129 8.95 11.94 -1.21
CA LYS A 129 10.09 12.19 -2.11
C LYS A 129 10.77 10.88 -2.48
N LYS A 130 11.22 10.77 -3.74
CA LYS A 130 11.91 9.57 -4.26
C LYS A 130 12.99 9.07 -3.27
N PRO A 131 13.12 7.74 -3.07
CA PRO A 131 12.45 6.65 -3.81
C PRO A 131 11.11 6.15 -3.23
N TYR A 132 10.41 6.91 -2.38
CA TYR A 132 9.16 6.46 -1.71
C TYR A 132 7.89 6.65 -2.53
N THR A 133 8.04 6.76 -3.85
CA THR A 133 6.97 7.12 -4.76
C THR A 133 6.09 5.93 -5.14
N ASP A 134 6.69 4.75 -5.29
CA ASP A 134 6.03 3.53 -5.74
C ASP A 134 6.46 2.32 -4.91
N ASP A 135 5.67 1.24 -4.97
CA ASP A 135 5.93 0.03 -4.20
C ASP A 135 6.94 -0.94 -4.81
N GLY A 136 7.35 -0.71 -6.06
CA GLY A 136 8.23 -1.60 -6.80
C GLY A 136 7.62 -2.98 -7.11
N TRP A 137 6.31 -3.17 -6.93
CA TRP A 137 5.60 -4.42 -7.26
C TRP A 137 5.18 -4.40 -8.73
N ASN A 138 5.14 -5.57 -9.38
CA ASN A 138 4.61 -5.67 -10.74
C ASN A 138 3.22 -6.31 -10.77
N TYR A 139 2.21 -5.51 -11.06
CA TYR A 139 0.81 -5.90 -11.09
C TYR A 139 0.38 -6.50 -12.45
N PHE A 140 1.24 -6.48 -13.47
CA PHE A 140 0.89 -6.83 -14.86
C PHE A 140 0.26 -8.22 -15.00
N GLU A 141 0.89 -9.26 -14.44
CA GLU A 141 0.38 -10.63 -14.55
C GLU A 141 -0.95 -10.82 -13.81
N TYR A 142 -1.05 -10.27 -12.59
CA TYR A 142 -2.26 -10.35 -11.78
C TYR A 142 -3.46 -9.69 -12.46
N LEU A 143 -3.29 -8.47 -12.98
CA LEU A 143 -4.36 -7.71 -13.60
C LEU A 143 -4.83 -8.35 -14.92
N ASN A 144 -3.91 -8.89 -15.72
CA ASN A 144 -4.26 -9.60 -16.96
C ASN A 144 -5.02 -10.90 -16.70
N GLN A 145 -4.68 -11.65 -15.64
CA GLN A 145 -5.31 -12.94 -15.33
C GLN A 145 -6.69 -12.78 -14.69
N ASN A 146 -6.88 -11.76 -13.86
CA ASN A 146 -8.11 -11.62 -13.08
C ASN A 146 -9.20 -10.80 -13.79
N ASN A 147 -8.90 -10.19 -14.95
CA ASN A 147 -9.85 -9.50 -15.83
C ASN A 147 -10.83 -8.56 -15.09
N GLN A 148 -10.36 -7.94 -14.00
CA GLN A 148 -11.14 -7.03 -13.19
C GLN A 148 -11.09 -5.64 -13.84
N ASN A 149 -12.25 -4.97 -13.93
CA ASN A 149 -12.39 -3.60 -14.44
C ASN A 149 -11.81 -2.58 -13.44
N TYR A 150 -10.54 -2.74 -13.06
CA TYR A 150 -9.85 -1.72 -12.28
C TYR A 150 -9.77 -0.44 -13.10
N ASN A 151 -10.17 0.67 -12.50
CA ASN A 151 -9.89 1.97 -13.06
C ASN A 151 -8.46 2.35 -12.66
N TYR A 152 -7.50 2.18 -13.57
CA TYR A 152 -6.08 2.40 -13.30
C TYR A 152 -5.79 3.81 -12.77
N ASP A 153 -6.57 4.80 -13.21
CA ASP A 153 -6.40 6.19 -12.79
C ASP A 153 -6.85 6.38 -11.33
N ILE A 154 -7.97 5.74 -10.93
CA ILE A 154 -8.45 5.75 -9.53
C ILE A 154 -7.57 4.91 -8.62
N GLU A 155 -7.04 3.80 -9.13
CA GLU A 155 -6.14 2.90 -8.38
C GLU A 155 -4.68 3.39 -8.38
N TRP A 156 -4.40 4.54 -8.97
CA TRP A 156 -3.06 5.15 -9.03
C TRP A 156 -2.00 4.21 -9.65
N PHE A 157 -2.43 3.39 -10.59
CA PHE A 157 -1.55 2.56 -11.40
C PHE A 157 -0.91 3.36 -12.53
N TYR A 158 0.35 3.06 -12.83
CA TYR A 158 1.03 3.50 -14.04
C TYR A 158 1.45 2.30 -14.88
N VAL A 159 1.46 2.48 -16.20
CA VAL A 159 1.77 1.42 -17.15
C VAL A 159 3.12 1.68 -17.81
N GLY A 160 4.00 0.69 -17.73
CA GLY A 160 5.25 0.59 -18.48
C GLY A 160 5.20 -0.53 -19.51
N LYS A 161 6.33 -0.81 -20.16
CA LYS A 161 6.44 -1.95 -21.08
C LYS A 161 6.47 -3.25 -20.27
N ASN A 162 5.37 -4.00 -20.30
CA ASN A 162 5.16 -5.25 -19.53
C ASN A 162 5.26 -5.07 -18.00
N GLU A 163 4.99 -3.87 -17.52
CA GLU A 163 5.02 -3.50 -16.10
C GLU A 163 3.76 -2.70 -15.80
N VAL A 164 3.09 -3.03 -14.70
CA VAL A 164 2.13 -2.13 -14.07
C VAL A 164 2.63 -1.91 -12.67
N GLY A 165 2.90 -0.65 -12.31
CA GLY A 165 3.30 -0.27 -10.96
C GLY A 165 2.24 0.60 -10.29
N HIS A 166 2.41 0.86 -9.00
CA HIS A 166 1.44 1.59 -8.19
C HIS A 166 2.13 2.69 -7.37
N ILE A 167 1.56 3.90 -7.36
CA ILE A 167 2.01 4.97 -6.47
C ILE A 167 1.31 4.89 -5.13
N TYR A 168 2.07 5.02 -4.06
CA TYR A 168 1.50 5.09 -2.71
C TYR A 168 0.58 6.29 -2.53
N TYR A 169 -0.58 6.08 -1.90
CA TYR A 169 -1.47 7.17 -1.55
C TYR A 169 -0.96 8.02 -0.37
N ASN A 170 -0.34 7.36 0.61
CA ASN A 170 0.19 7.94 1.84
C ASN A 170 1.15 6.96 2.55
N GLU A 171 1.73 7.37 3.68
CA GLU A 171 2.66 6.56 4.49
C GLU A 171 1.97 5.30 5.07
N LEU A 172 0.65 5.31 5.26
CA LEU A 172 -0.09 4.13 5.71
C LEU A 172 -0.13 3.04 4.63
N ASP A 173 -0.46 3.42 3.39
CA ASP A 173 -0.45 2.48 2.26
C ASP A 173 0.94 1.87 2.09
N HIS A 174 1.99 2.70 2.08
CA HIS A 174 3.38 2.24 2.07
C HIS A 174 3.70 1.25 3.19
N TYR A 175 3.29 1.56 4.42
CA TYR A 175 3.61 0.70 5.55
C TYR A 175 2.88 -0.64 5.51
N LEU A 176 1.60 -0.66 5.11
CA LEU A 176 0.83 -1.89 4.95
C LEU A 176 1.40 -2.77 3.84
N THR A 177 1.76 -2.19 2.68
CA THR A 177 2.43 -2.91 1.59
C THR A 177 3.75 -3.53 2.06
N TYR A 178 4.56 -2.78 2.82
CA TYR A 178 5.81 -3.30 3.36
C TYR A 178 5.62 -4.43 4.38
N LEU A 179 4.61 -4.33 5.26
CA LEU A 179 4.30 -5.38 6.24
C LEU A 179 3.92 -6.67 5.53
N LEU A 180 3.05 -6.60 4.51
CA LEU A 180 2.67 -7.74 3.69
C LEU A 180 3.86 -8.37 2.98
N GLY A 181 4.69 -7.56 2.30
CA GLY A 181 5.92 -8.05 1.68
C GLY A 181 6.87 -8.71 2.69
N SER A 182 6.97 -8.17 3.90
CA SER A 182 7.81 -8.74 4.97
C SER A 182 7.29 -10.07 5.49
N ILE A 183 5.98 -10.20 5.68
CA ILE A 183 5.32 -11.46 6.01
C ILE A 183 5.58 -12.48 4.91
N ARG A 184 5.38 -12.07 3.65
CA ARG A 184 5.53 -12.94 2.49
C ARG A 184 6.97 -13.43 2.28
N LEU A 185 7.95 -12.60 2.60
CA LEU A 185 9.38 -12.93 2.59
C LEU A 185 9.84 -13.61 3.88
N ASN A 186 8.91 -14.03 4.75
CA ASN A 186 9.19 -14.77 5.98
C ASN A 186 10.12 -14.02 6.96
N LYS A 187 10.06 -12.69 6.99
CA LYS A 187 10.86 -11.87 7.92
C LYS A 187 10.27 -11.95 9.34
N GLU A 188 11.13 -11.80 10.35
CA GLU A 188 10.70 -11.84 11.75
C GLU A 188 10.02 -10.54 12.20
N ASN A 189 10.59 -9.39 11.79
CA ASN A 189 10.21 -8.07 12.26
C ASN A 189 10.03 -7.09 11.10
N ASP A 190 9.24 -6.04 11.34
CA ASP A 190 9.03 -4.93 10.42
C ASP A 190 10.21 -3.92 10.49
N ARG A 191 11.31 -4.26 9.82
CA ARG A 191 12.54 -3.44 9.81
C ARG A 191 12.44 -2.16 8.96
N ILE A 192 11.22 -1.65 8.75
CA ILE A 192 11.02 -0.42 8.01
C ILE A 192 11.61 0.74 8.81
N GLN A 193 12.59 1.43 8.23
CA GLN A 193 13.21 2.61 8.82
C GLN A 193 12.42 3.88 8.52
N LYS A 194 11.60 3.85 7.46
CA LYS A 194 10.76 4.96 6.96
C LYS A 194 9.32 4.47 6.99
N GLY A 195 8.37 5.22 7.53
CA GLY A 195 7.21 4.63 8.23
C GLY A 195 7.24 4.89 9.74
N LYS A 196 8.14 5.76 10.22
CA LYS A 196 8.26 6.05 11.66
C LYS A 196 7.06 6.84 12.16
N ASN A 197 6.53 7.77 11.35
CA ASN A 197 5.46 8.65 11.81
C ASN A 197 4.14 7.87 11.86
N ILE A 198 3.92 6.97 10.88
CA ILE A 198 2.73 6.12 10.91
C ILE A 198 2.75 5.15 12.08
N LYS A 199 3.92 4.62 12.45
CA LYS A 199 4.08 3.82 13.66
C LYS A 199 3.76 4.61 14.93
N GLU A 200 4.17 5.87 15.00
CA GLU A 200 3.84 6.73 16.15
C GLU A 200 2.33 7.03 16.24
N ASP A 201 1.65 7.21 15.10
CA ASP A 201 0.20 7.38 15.08
C ASP A 201 -0.54 6.07 15.44
N LEU A 202 -0.12 4.93 14.89
CA LEU A 202 -0.73 3.61 15.18
C LEU A 202 -0.61 3.17 16.64
N LYS A 203 0.40 3.67 17.37
CA LYS A 203 0.52 3.47 18.82
C LYS A 203 -0.54 4.23 19.61
N LYS A 204 -1.04 5.35 19.09
CA LYS A 204 -2.00 6.25 19.74
C LYS A 204 -3.45 5.96 19.38
N ILE A 205 -3.69 5.11 18.37
CA ILE A 205 -5.03 4.64 18.04
C ILE A 205 -5.46 3.63 19.10
N ASP A 206 -6.54 3.97 19.80
CA ASP A 206 -7.22 3.14 20.81
C ASP A 206 -7.91 1.92 20.17
#